data_AF-Q82V04-F1
#
_entry.id   AF-Q82V04-F1
#
_cell.length_a   1.000
_cell.length_b   1.000
_cell.length_c   1.000
_cell.angle_alpha   90.00
_cell.angle_beta   90.00
_cell.angle_gamma   90.00
#
_symmetry.space_group_name_H-M   'P 1'
#
loop_
_entity.id
_entity.type
_entity.pdbx_description
1 polymer ?
#
loop_
_entity_poly.entity_id
_entity_poly.type
_entity_poly.pdbx_seq_one_letter_code
_entity_poly.pdbx_strand_id
1 'polypeptide(L)'
;MMPKSHPSKNNRSTSAHSSNNRNENNVSTRVSAEIQSATFLGPIPHPAILEGYEKIVPGAAERILIMAESSMKHQQQYDNALLEASKNRQHEVRFLVF
;
A
#
# COMPACT_ATOMS: atom_id res chain seq x y z
N MET A 1 -34.94 -18.07 -29.04
CA MET A 1 -35.08 -19.20 -30.00
C MET A 1 -34.54 -18.75 -31.35
N MET A 2 -33.60 -19.51 -31.95
CA MET A 2 -33.20 -19.38 -33.36
C MET A 2 -33.75 -20.59 -34.14
N PRO A 3 -33.98 -20.46 -35.46
CA PRO A 3 -33.49 -21.49 -36.43
C PRO A 3 -33.00 -20.92 -37.79
N LYS A 4 -31.79 -21.32 -38.26
CA LYS A 4 -31.43 -22.28 -39.37
C LYS A 4 -31.52 -21.71 -40.82
N SER A 5 -30.42 -21.35 -41.51
CA SER A 5 -29.47 -22.13 -42.37
C SER A 5 -29.99 -22.45 -43.80
N HIS A 6 -29.51 -21.86 -44.92
CA HIS A 6 -28.35 -22.16 -45.83
C HIS A 6 -28.67 -21.53 -47.25
N PRO A 7 -27.87 -21.56 -48.36
CA PRO A 7 -26.53 -22.13 -48.64
C PRO A 7 -25.50 -21.26 -49.44
N SER A 8 -24.24 -21.70 -49.37
CA SER A 8 -23.14 -21.77 -50.37
C SER A 8 -23.16 -20.92 -51.66
N LYS A 9 -22.09 -20.12 -51.87
CA LYS A 9 -21.39 -20.04 -53.17
C LYS A 9 -19.87 -20.00 -52.98
N ASN A 10 -19.25 -21.06 -53.52
CA ASN A 10 -17.83 -21.28 -53.71
C ASN A 10 -17.25 -20.32 -54.76
N ASN A 11 -16.14 -19.66 -54.43
CA ASN A 11 -15.24 -19.09 -55.43
C ASN A 11 -13.82 -19.58 -55.14
N ARG A 12 -13.47 -20.71 -55.78
CA ARG A 12 -12.17 -21.38 -55.71
C ARG A 12 -11.10 -20.53 -56.41
N SER A 13 -9.94 -20.53 -55.77
CA SER A 13 -8.68 -19.85 -56.04
C SER A 13 -8.15 -19.89 -57.48
N THR A 14 -7.68 -18.74 -57.98
CA THR A 14 -6.55 -18.56 -58.91
C THR A 14 -5.97 -17.16 -58.60
N SER A 15 -4.69 -16.84 -58.61
CA SER A 15 -3.43 -17.54 -58.88
C SER A 15 -2.31 -16.62 -58.37
N ALA A 16 -1.36 -17.20 -57.64
CA ALA A 16 0.03 -16.75 -57.49
C ALA A 16 0.35 -15.23 -57.48
N HIS A 17 0.67 -14.69 -56.30
CA HIS A 17 1.85 -13.84 -56.19
C HIS A 17 2.42 -13.76 -54.77
N SER A 18 3.73 -13.99 -54.72
CA SER A 18 4.68 -13.50 -53.74
C SER A 18 4.63 -14.07 -52.32
N SER A 19 5.42 -15.13 -52.15
CA SER A 19 6.12 -15.47 -50.93
C SER A 19 6.69 -14.21 -50.27
N ASN A 20 6.18 -13.82 -49.10
CA ASN A 20 6.91 -12.94 -48.20
C ASN A 20 6.95 -13.56 -46.82
N ASN A 21 8.03 -14.29 -46.60
CA ASN A 21 8.44 -14.84 -45.33
C ASN A 21 8.82 -13.66 -44.41
N ARG A 22 7.84 -13.08 -43.72
CA ARG A 22 8.10 -12.15 -42.62
C ARG A 22 8.08 -12.96 -41.35
N ASN A 23 9.28 -13.36 -40.94
CA ASN A 23 9.55 -13.91 -39.64
C ASN A 23 9.25 -12.81 -38.60
N GLU A 24 8.01 -12.75 -38.14
CA GLU A 24 7.60 -11.93 -37.01
C GLU A 24 8.18 -12.55 -35.75
N ASN A 25 9.42 -12.18 -35.44
CA ASN A 25 9.99 -12.34 -34.11
C ASN A 25 9.16 -11.47 -33.15
N ASN A 26 8.04 -12.02 -32.69
CA ASN A 26 7.16 -11.41 -31.72
C ASN A 26 7.88 -11.45 -30.37
N VAL A 27 8.79 -10.50 -30.14
CA VAL A 27 9.36 -10.23 -28.82
C VAL A 27 8.25 -9.63 -27.99
N SER A 28 7.40 -10.51 -27.44
CA SER A 28 6.39 -10.16 -26.46
C SER A 28 7.12 -9.63 -25.23
N THR A 29 7.29 -8.31 -25.19
CA THR A 29 7.90 -7.61 -24.07
C THR A 29 6.95 -7.78 -22.90
N ARG A 30 7.29 -8.69 -21.97
CA ARG A 30 6.54 -8.88 -20.75
C ARG A 30 6.72 -7.64 -19.88
N VAL A 31 5.69 -6.80 -19.83
CA VAL A 31 5.62 -5.71 -18.86
C VAL A 31 5.30 -6.34 -17.50
N SER A 32 6.31 -6.45 -16.65
CA SER A 32 6.12 -6.80 -15.25
C SER A 32 5.72 -5.54 -14.47
N ALA A 33 4.53 -5.55 -13.86
CA ALA A 33 4.14 -4.54 -12.89
C ALA A 33 4.78 -4.87 -11.54
N GLU A 34 5.51 -3.93 -10.96
CA GLU A 34 6.06 -4.05 -9.61
C GLU A 34 5.11 -3.35 -8.62
N ILE A 35 4.57 -4.11 -7.66
CA ILE A 35 3.75 -3.56 -6.58
C ILE A 35 4.70 -3.18 -5.43
N GLN A 36 4.92 -1.88 -5.23
CA GLN A 36 5.65 -1.38 -4.07
C GLN A 36 4.66 -1.08 -2.94
N SER A 37 4.81 -1.75 -1.80
CA SER A 37 4.07 -1.45 -0.56
C SER A 37 5.04 -0.89 0.49
N ALA A 38 4.59 0.14 1.21
CA ALA A 38 5.31 0.71 2.33
C ALA A 38 4.42 0.72 3.57
N THR A 39 4.93 0.16 4.67
CA THR A 39 4.27 0.17 5.97
C THR A 39 5.05 1.10 6.88
N PHE A 40 4.34 2.05 7.50
CA PHE A 40 4.92 2.97 8.46
C PHE A 40 4.41 2.62 9.85
N LEU A 41 5.32 2.69 10.83
CA LEU A 41 5.05 2.46 12.24
C LEU A 41 5.31 3.74 13.00
N GLY A 42 4.36 4.10 13.88
CA GLY A 42 4.43 5.31 14.66
C GLY A 42 3.22 6.22 14.43
N PRO A 43 3.08 7.28 15.23
CA PRO A 43 1.90 8.12 15.26
C PRO A 43 1.85 9.14 14.11
N ILE A 44 2.94 9.29 13.35
CA ILE A 44 3.03 10.25 12.23
C ILE A 44 3.03 9.51 10.89
N PRO A 45 2.12 9.86 9.95
CA PRO A 45 2.12 9.31 8.60
C PRO A 45 3.28 9.84 7.76
N HIS A 46 3.62 9.14 6.66
CA HIS A 46 4.68 9.57 5.73
C HIS A 46 4.41 10.99 5.18
N PRO A 47 5.44 11.85 4.98
CA PRO A 47 5.24 13.24 4.54
C PRO A 47 4.40 13.39 3.27
N ALA A 48 4.55 12.48 2.29
CA ALA A 48 3.75 12.50 1.08
C ALA A 48 2.24 12.26 1.34
N ILE A 49 1.90 11.49 2.38
CA ILE A 49 0.51 11.26 2.79
C ILE A 49 -0.02 12.50 3.52
N LEU A 50 0.78 13.12 4.40
CA LEU A 50 0.43 14.38 5.08
C LEU A 50 0.12 15.51 4.08
N GLU A 51 0.93 15.63 3.03
CA GLU A 51 0.69 16.60 1.96
C GLU A 51 -0.66 16.34 1.25
N GLY A 52 -1.02 15.08 1.05
CA GLY A 52 -2.33 14.70 0.51
C GLY A 52 -3.49 15.18 1.39
N TYR A 53 -3.39 15.03 2.70
CA TYR A 53 -4.41 15.51 3.64
C TYR A 53 -4.56 17.03 3.61
N GLU A 54 -3.44 17.75 3.57
CA GLU A 54 -3.44 19.22 3.52
C GLU A 54 -4.13 19.76 2.26
N LYS A 55 -3.89 19.11 1.11
CA LYS A 55 -4.51 19.47 -0.17
C LYS A 55 -6.03 19.25 -0.18
N ILE A 56 -6.53 18.23 0.53
CA ILE A 56 -7.96 17.91 0.57
C ILE A 56 -8.68 18.81 1.59
N VAL A 57 -8.08 19.00 2.76
CA VAL A 57 -8.62 19.84 3.84
C VAL A 57 -7.48 20.68 4.41
N PRO A 58 -7.46 22.00 4.14
CA PRO A 58 -6.45 22.88 4.71
C PRO A 58 -6.38 22.79 6.25
N GLY A 59 -5.16 22.79 6.78
CA GLY A 59 -4.83 22.60 8.19
C GLY A 59 -4.98 21.16 8.70
N ALA A 60 -5.30 20.18 7.84
CA ALA A 60 -5.40 18.79 8.28
C ALA A 60 -4.04 18.20 8.66
N ALA A 61 -2.97 18.53 7.95
CA ALA A 61 -1.64 18.02 8.28
C ALA A 61 -1.21 18.48 9.68
N GLU A 62 -1.42 19.76 10.00
CA GLU A 62 -1.14 20.31 11.34
C GLU A 62 -1.93 19.58 12.43
N ARG A 63 -3.24 19.39 12.26
CA ARG A 63 -4.07 18.66 13.24
C ARG A 63 -3.58 17.22 13.45
N ILE A 64 -3.14 16.55 12.39
CA ILE A 64 -2.57 15.19 12.48
C ILE A 64 -1.29 15.20 13.30
N LEU A 65 -0.40 16.17 13.06
CA LEU A 65 0.84 16.31 13.84
C LEU A 65 0.54 16.56 15.32
N ILE A 66 -0.38 17.48 15.62
CA ILE A 66 -0.79 17.77 17.01
C ILE A 66 -1.38 16.51 17.68
N MET A 67 -2.25 15.77 16.98
CA MET A 67 -2.80 14.52 17.51
C MET A 67 -1.71 13.49 17.80
N ALA A 68 -0.72 13.37 16.91
CA ALA A 68 0.40 12.46 17.06
C ALA A 68 1.27 12.82 18.28
N GLU A 69 1.64 14.10 18.42
CA GLU A 69 2.41 14.61 19.56
C GLU A 69 1.67 14.42 20.89
N SER A 70 0.36 14.72 20.91
CA SER A 70 -0.47 14.52 22.10
C SER A 70 -0.52 13.05 22.51
N SER A 71 -0.64 12.14 21.55
CA SER A 71 -0.66 10.69 21.81
C SER A 71 0.68 10.20 22.36
N MET A 72 1.80 10.69 21.80
CA MET A 72 3.13 10.39 22.32
C MET A 72 3.31 10.87 23.75
N LYS A 73 2.89 12.12 24.04
CA LYS A 73 2.98 12.68 25.39
C LYS A 73 2.16 11.87 26.39
N HIS A 74 0.96 11.45 26.00
CA HIS A 74 0.09 10.62 26.83
C HIS A 74 0.71 9.24 27.10
N GLN A 75 1.27 8.60 26.08
CA GLN A 75 2.01 7.34 26.24
C GLN A 75 3.20 7.50 27.19
N GLN A 76 4.01 8.55 27.00
CA GLN A 76 5.15 8.85 27.90
C GLN A 76 4.72 9.06 29.35
N GLN A 77 3.58 9.74 29.57
CA GLN A 77 3.05 9.93 30.92
C GLN A 77 2.66 8.60 31.58
N TYR A 78 2.01 7.71 30.85
CA TYR A 78 1.69 6.38 31.35
C TYR A 78 2.93 5.54 31.63
N ASP A 79 3.89 5.52 30.71
CA ASP A 79 5.14 4.76 30.85
C ASP A 79 5.92 5.23 32.08
N ASN A 80 6.00 6.54 32.30
CA ASN A 80 6.62 7.13 33.47
C ASN A 80 5.87 6.74 34.76
N ALA A 81 4.54 6.84 34.78
CA ALA A 81 3.76 6.46 35.96
C ALA A 81 3.93 4.98 36.31
N LEU A 82 3.97 4.10 35.31
CA LEU A 82 4.22 2.67 35.50
C LEU A 82 5.64 2.42 36.05
N LEU A 83 6.64 3.12 35.51
CA LEU A 83 8.03 3.03 35.98
C LEU A 83 8.14 3.45 37.46
N GLU A 84 7.52 4.56 37.84
CA GLU A 84 7.54 5.05 39.23
C GLU A 84 6.82 4.09 40.18
N ALA A 85 5.66 3.56 39.79
CA ALA A 85 4.97 2.53 40.58
C ALA A 85 5.83 1.27 40.78
N SER A 86 6.59 0.90 39.74
CA SER A 86 7.51 -0.24 39.78
C SER A 86 8.68 0.00 40.76
N LYS A 87 9.28 1.20 40.73
CA LYS A 87 10.34 1.61 41.65
C LYS A 87 9.86 1.56 43.11
N ASN A 88 8.72 2.19 43.40
CA ASN A 88 8.19 2.27 44.76
C ASN A 88 7.94 0.87 45.36
N ARG A 89 7.41 -0.06 44.55
CA ARG A 89 7.21 -1.46 44.97
C ARG A 89 8.53 -2.17 45.31
N GLN A 90 9.59 -1.94 44.54
CA GLN A 90 10.90 -2.56 44.80
C GLN A 90 11.54 -2.03 46.09
N HIS A 91 11.35 -0.74 46.38
CA HIS A 91 11.84 -0.16 47.63
C HIS A 91 11.17 -0.79 48.85
N GLU A 92 9.84 -0.96 48.87
CA GLU A 92 9.15 -1.59 50.01
C GLU A 92 9.58 -3.04 50.26
N VAL A 93 9.74 -3.84 49.20
CA VAL A 93 10.16 -5.24 49.34
C VAL A 93 11.60 -5.33 49.90
N ARG A 94 12.47 -4.37 49.57
CA ARG A 94 13.85 -4.35 50.06
C ARG A 94 13.97 -4.03 51.57
N PHE A 95 13.03 -3.28 52.13
CA PHE A 95 13.03 -2.94 53.56
C PHE A 95 12.49 -4.05 54.47
N LEU A 96 11.74 -5.01 53.92
CA LEU A 96 11.14 -6.13 54.68
C LEU A 96 11.99 -7.41 54.71
N VAL A 97 13.21 -7.40 54.13
CA VAL A 97 14.10 -8.58 54.02
C VAL A 97 15.32 -8.49 54.97
N PHE A 98 15.31 -7.60 55.96
CA PHE A 98 16.28 -7.52 57.07
C PHE A 98 15.57 -7.54 58.42
#